data_AF-A0A1A6A6H9-F1
#
_entry.id   AF-A0A1A6A6H9-F1
#
_cell.length_a   1.000
_cell.length_b   1.000
_cell.length_c   1.000
_cell.angle_alpha   90.00
_cell.angle_beta   90.00
_cell.angle_gamma   90.00
#
_symmetry.space_group_name_H-M   'P 1'
#
loop_
_entity.id
_entity.type
_entity.pdbx_description
1 polymer ?
#
loop_
_entity_poly.entity_id
_entity_poly.type
_entity_poly.pdbx_seq_one_letter_code
_entity_poly.pdbx_strand_id
1 'polypeptide(L)'
;MSINPLRAALLRPSTSIFIPRTPNFRSFRNPTRRWTSTSTSTSSSSTSSSHNAQHSHAHGHGHNHSHPNPSPKTGKKPSPHLVWYREIVPAMIPIFLISTTLFLSLSLVRTHLSHSKSLAESNVKIAELEAQLTQMRVEQKKQLLREKRERERILPLVVERVLQRVGVVGGEEEEGSEEGQEEIKELPRLL
;
A
#
# COMPACT_ATOMS: atom_id res chain seq x y z
N MET A 1 -32.87 47.93 -40.13
CA MET A 1 -31.82 46.92 -39.92
C MET A 1 -31.51 46.90 -38.43
N SER A 2 -31.91 45.82 -37.74
CA SER A 2 -31.85 45.69 -36.28
C SER A 2 -30.63 44.85 -35.89
N ILE A 3 -29.78 45.37 -35.00
CA ILE A 3 -28.60 44.66 -34.48
C ILE A 3 -28.86 44.39 -32.98
N ASN A 4 -29.03 43.11 -32.64
CA ASN A 4 -29.16 42.64 -31.26
C ASN A 4 -27.77 42.37 -30.64
N PRO A 5 -27.44 42.92 -29.46
CA PRO A 5 -26.27 42.52 -28.70
C PRO A 5 -26.68 41.87 -27.37
N LEU A 6 -27.07 40.60 -27.40
CA LEU A 6 -27.29 39.81 -26.18
C LEU A 6 -26.78 38.38 -26.39
N ARG A 7 -25.46 38.19 -26.29
CA ARG A 7 -24.82 36.89 -26.03
C ARG A 7 -23.34 37.10 -25.74
N ALA A 8 -23.03 37.60 -24.54
CA ALA A 8 -21.67 37.63 -24.04
C ALA A 8 -21.61 36.94 -22.68
N ALA A 9 -20.72 35.95 -22.62
CA ALA A 9 -20.01 35.47 -21.44
C ALA A 9 -20.79 34.77 -20.31
N LEU A 10 -21.02 33.47 -20.49
CA LEU A 10 -20.97 32.50 -19.39
C LEU A 10 -19.84 31.49 -19.66
N LEU A 11 -18.59 31.97 -19.62
CA LEU A 11 -17.42 31.11 -19.60
C LEU A 11 -17.08 30.84 -18.13
N ARG A 12 -17.59 29.71 -17.61
CA ARG A 12 -17.09 29.13 -16.35
C ARG A 12 -15.68 28.57 -16.62
N PRO A 13 -14.65 28.91 -15.83
CA PRO A 13 -13.39 28.18 -15.85
C PRO A 13 -13.63 26.77 -15.28
N SER A 14 -13.72 25.79 -16.15
CA SER A 14 -13.66 24.38 -15.79
C SER A 14 -12.22 24.06 -15.37
N THR A 15 -11.96 24.06 -14.06
CA THR A 15 -10.74 23.47 -13.51
C THR A 15 -10.82 21.97 -13.67
N SER A 16 -10.37 21.50 -14.83
CA SER A 16 -10.11 20.09 -15.12
C SER A 16 -9.07 19.57 -14.14
N ILE A 17 -9.53 18.88 -13.10
CA ILE A 17 -8.67 18.08 -12.23
C ILE A 17 -8.18 16.91 -13.09
N PHE A 18 -6.95 17.02 -13.56
CA PHE A 18 -6.25 15.95 -14.25
C PHE A 18 -5.98 14.84 -13.23
N ILE A 19 -6.88 13.86 -13.15
CA ILE A 19 -6.66 12.65 -12.37
C ILE A 19 -5.62 11.83 -13.15
N PRO A 20 -4.38 11.65 -12.66
CA PRO A 20 -3.42 10.80 -13.32
C PRO A 20 -3.98 9.37 -13.35
N ARG A 21 -4.22 8.90 -14.57
CA ARG A 21 -4.61 7.53 -14.89
C ARG A 21 -3.56 6.60 -14.26
N THR A 22 -3.96 5.91 -13.18
CA THR A 22 -3.12 4.90 -12.54
C THR A 22 -2.63 3.92 -13.59
N PRO A 23 -1.31 3.61 -13.67
CA PRO A 23 -0.85 2.54 -14.53
C PRO A 23 -1.54 1.25 -14.08
N ASN A 24 -2.24 0.63 -15.03
CA ASN A 24 -2.79 -0.71 -14.93
C ASN A 24 -1.77 -1.61 -14.23
N PHE A 25 -2.05 -2.03 -13.00
CA PHE A 25 -1.37 -3.15 -12.40
C PHE A 25 -1.71 -4.36 -13.26
N ARG A 26 -0.82 -4.65 -14.22
CA ARG A 26 -0.75 -5.96 -14.87
C ARG A 26 -0.64 -6.96 -13.73
N SER A 27 -1.75 -7.63 -13.47
CA SER A 27 -1.77 -8.90 -12.77
C SER A 27 -0.71 -9.78 -13.42
N PHE A 28 0.40 -9.96 -12.71
CA PHE A 28 1.31 -11.06 -12.98
C PHE A 28 0.51 -12.33 -12.70
N ARG A 29 -0.20 -12.81 -13.74
CA ARG A 29 -0.61 -14.20 -13.85
C ARG A 29 0.67 -15.03 -13.72
N ASN A 30 0.82 -15.72 -12.60
CA ASN A 30 1.73 -16.85 -12.49
C ASN A 30 1.43 -17.84 -13.62
N PRO A 31 2.37 -18.13 -14.54
CA PRO A 31 2.23 -19.23 -15.47
C PRO A 31 2.96 -20.43 -14.84
N THR A 32 2.36 -21.07 -13.84
CA THR A 32 2.91 -22.32 -13.30
C THR A 32 1.82 -23.37 -13.18
N ARG A 33 1.65 -24.13 -14.27
CA ARG A 33 1.61 -25.61 -14.29
C ARG A 33 1.01 -26.10 -15.62
N ARG A 34 1.86 -26.10 -16.65
CA ARG A 34 1.67 -26.94 -17.83
C ARG A 34 2.16 -28.34 -17.45
N TRP A 35 1.25 -29.27 -17.21
CA TRP A 35 1.59 -30.68 -17.09
C TRP A 35 1.60 -31.26 -18.50
N THR A 36 2.80 -31.46 -19.06
CA THR A 36 3.02 -32.35 -20.21
C THR A 36 4.10 -33.33 -19.80
N SER A 37 3.70 -34.49 -19.32
CA SER A 37 4.57 -35.65 -19.19
C SER A 37 4.19 -36.64 -20.27
N THR A 38 4.75 -36.43 -21.46
CA THR A 38 4.99 -37.46 -22.46
C THR A 38 6.25 -38.19 -22.00
N SER A 39 6.14 -39.46 -21.65
CA SER A 39 7.30 -40.35 -21.64
C SER A 39 6.89 -41.73 -22.13
N THR A 40 7.51 -42.05 -23.24
CA THR A 40 7.39 -43.24 -24.06
C THR A 40 8.37 -44.29 -23.55
N SER A 41 7.92 -45.55 -23.52
CA SER A 41 8.68 -46.81 -23.66
C SER A 41 9.81 -47.14 -22.65
N THR A 42 9.78 -48.35 -22.08
CA THR A 42 10.46 -49.53 -22.64
C THR A 42 10.12 -50.79 -21.86
N SER A 43 9.91 -51.86 -22.61
CA SER A 43 9.76 -53.25 -22.18
C SER A 43 11.06 -53.81 -21.59
N SER A 44 10.95 -54.65 -20.55
CA SER A 44 11.82 -55.82 -20.42
C SER A 44 11.11 -56.95 -19.67
N SER A 45 11.24 -58.12 -20.27
CA SER A 45 10.74 -59.43 -19.93
C SER A 45 11.71 -60.21 -19.02
N SER A 46 11.18 -61.00 -18.10
CA SER A 46 11.74 -62.29 -17.63
C SER A 46 10.71 -62.91 -16.67
N THR A 47 9.97 -63.96 -17.03
CA THR A 47 10.27 -65.41 -17.08
C THR A 47 10.80 -66.04 -15.79
N SER A 48 10.23 -67.22 -15.50
CA SER A 48 10.48 -68.18 -14.40
C SER A 48 9.63 -67.90 -13.15
N SER A 49 9.04 -68.85 -12.44
CA SER A 49 9.03 -70.31 -12.53
C SER A 49 7.84 -70.80 -11.69
N SER A 50 7.15 -71.83 -12.15
CA SER A 50 6.20 -72.64 -11.39
C SER A 50 6.80 -73.20 -10.10
N HIS A 51 6.01 -73.41 -9.04
CA HIS A 51 5.91 -74.62 -8.18
C HIS A 51 4.68 -74.37 -7.26
N ASN A 52 3.53 -74.99 -7.47
CA ASN A 52 3.13 -76.34 -7.05
C ASN A 52 3.37 -76.61 -5.56
N ALA A 53 2.30 -76.62 -4.75
CA ALA A 53 1.97 -77.68 -3.79
C ALA A 53 0.79 -77.24 -2.90
N GLN A 54 -0.32 -77.96 -3.07
CA GLN A 54 -1.31 -78.20 -2.03
C GLN A 54 -0.63 -78.81 -0.80
N HIS A 55 -1.06 -78.45 0.42
CA HIS A 55 -1.23 -79.43 1.50
C HIS A 55 -2.07 -78.83 2.64
N SER A 56 -3.23 -79.43 2.85
CA SER A 56 -4.07 -79.37 4.04
C SER A 56 -3.33 -79.86 5.29
N HIS A 57 -3.70 -79.37 6.48
CA HIS A 57 -4.10 -80.20 7.62
C HIS A 57 -4.71 -79.35 8.74
N ALA A 58 -5.80 -79.87 9.28
CA ALA A 58 -6.58 -79.31 10.37
C ALA A 58 -6.28 -80.06 11.69
N HIS A 59 -6.60 -79.37 12.79
CA HIS A 59 -6.88 -79.86 14.15
C HIS A 59 -5.77 -80.54 14.99
N GLY A 60 -5.61 -80.06 16.22
CA GLY A 60 -5.06 -80.85 17.32
C GLY A 60 -4.48 -80.06 18.50
N HIS A 61 -5.33 -79.81 19.49
CA HIS A 61 -5.05 -79.72 20.95
C HIS A 61 -4.05 -78.72 21.55
N GLY A 62 -4.49 -78.12 22.67
CA GLY A 62 -3.68 -78.08 23.90
C GLY A 62 -3.25 -76.72 24.44
N HIS A 63 -4.05 -76.20 25.37
CA HIS A 63 -3.72 -75.51 26.63
C HIS A 63 -2.59 -74.46 26.79
N ASN A 64 -2.97 -73.51 27.66
CA ASN A 64 -2.19 -72.66 28.57
C ASN A 64 -1.79 -71.25 28.13
N HIS A 65 -2.38 -70.31 28.88
CA HIS A 65 -2.04 -68.91 28.96
C HIS A 65 -0.63 -68.73 29.53
N SER A 66 0.26 -68.15 28.74
CA SER A 66 1.45 -67.44 29.21
C SER A 66 1.71 -66.30 28.24
N HIS A 67 1.82 -65.08 28.77
CA HIS A 67 2.07 -63.85 28.02
C HIS A 67 3.20 -64.02 26.99
N PRO A 68 2.95 -63.78 25.69
CA PRO A 68 4.01 -63.78 24.71
C PRO A 68 4.80 -62.48 24.85
N ASN A 69 5.98 -62.58 25.47
CA ASN A 69 7.15 -61.88 24.98
C ASN A 69 7.14 -62.01 23.44
N PRO A 70 7.19 -60.93 22.63
CA PRO A 70 7.11 -61.04 21.18
C PRO A 70 8.34 -61.78 20.66
N SER A 71 8.21 -63.11 20.56
CA SER A 71 9.14 -63.98 19.87
C SER A 71 9.28 -63.51 18.42
N PRO A 72 10.51 -63.53 17.87
CA PRO A 72 10.78 -63.03 16.53
C PRO A 72 9.98 -63.87 15.54
N LYS A 73 8.97 -63.25 14.91
CA LYS A 73 8.16 -63.87 13.86
C LYS A 73 9.09 -64.43 12.78
N THR A 74 9.11 -65.75 12.67
CA THR A 74 9.39 -66.56 11.47
C THR A 74 10.44 -65.99 10.51
N GLY A 75 11.62 -66.63 10.46
CA GLY A 75 12.83 -66.26 9.72
C GLY A 75 12.73 -66.16 8.19
N LYS A 76 11.81 -65.36 7.68
CA LYS A 76 11.85 -64.85 6.30
C LYS A 76 12.96 -63.82 6.25
N LYS A 77 14.01 -64.10 5.46
CA LYS A 77 15.13 -63.17 5.25
C LYS A 77 14.55 -61.78 4.94
N PRO A 78 14.93 -60.71 5.68
CA PRO A 78 14.39 -59.39 5.44
C PRO A 78 14.62 -59.01 3.98
N SER A 79 13.62 -58.43 3.34
CA SER A 79 13.77 -58.01 1.95
C SER A 79 14.92 -56.99 1.88
N PRO A 80 15.76 -57.01 0.83
CA PRO A 80 16.88 -56.07 0.68
C PRO A 80 16.44 -54.61 0.80
N HIS A 81 15.21 -54.29 0.36
CA HIS A 81 14.62 -52.96 0.48
C HIS A 81 14.38 -52.55 1.94
N LEU A 82 14.00 -53.49 2.82
CA LEU A 82 13.79 -53.17 4.24
C LEU A 82 15.10 -52.80 4.94
N VAL A 83 16.19 -53.48 4.60
CA VAL A 83 17.53 -53.15 5.10
C VAL A 83 17.94 -51.75 4.63
N TRP A 84 17.71 -51.44 3.35
CA TRP A 84 17.95 -50.11 2.77
C TRP A 84 17.22 -48.99 3.54
N TYR A 85 15.92 -49.14 3.80
CA TYR A 85 15.16 -48.14 4.56
C TYR A 85 15.64 -47.98 6.00
N ARG A 86 16.06 -49.07 6.67
CA ARG A 86 16.54 -49.03 8.06
C ARG A 86 17.87 -48.31 8.19
N GLU A 87 18.74 -48.42 7.19
CA GLU A 87 20.08 -47.84 7.27
C GLU A 87 20.15 -46.43 6.70
N ILE A 88 19.46 -46.17 5.58
CA ILE A 88 19.69 -44.94 4.80
C ILE A 88 18.72 -43.81 5.19
N VAL A 89 17.46 -44.13 5.51
CA VAL A 89 16.49 -43.08 5.86
C VAL A 89 16.89 -42.35 7.15
N PRO A 90 17.30 -43.02 8.25
CA PRO A 90 17.73 -42.31 9.45
C PRO A 90 18.95 -41.42 9.21
N ALA A 91 19.84 -41.80 8.30
CA ALA A 91 21.00 -40.99 7.94
C ALA A 91 20.62 -39.74 7.11
N MET A 92 19.52 -39.78 6.36
CA MET A 92 19.04 -38.64 5.56
C MET A 92 18.23 -37.60 6.34
N ILE A 93 17.51 -38.01 7.39
CA ILE A 93 16.63 -37.11 8.17
C ILE A 93 17.36 -35.86 8.68
N PRO A 94 18.57 -35.94 9.28
CA PRO A 94 19.27 -34.76 9.79
C PRO A 94 19.60 -33.74 8.69
N ILE A 95 20.05 -34.23 7.52
CA ILE A 95 20.42 -33.39 6.38
C ILE A 95 19.18 -32.67 5.86
N PHE A 96 18.06 -33.39 5.75
CA PHE A 96 16.79 -32.81 5.30
C PHE A 96 16.26 -31.77 6.28
N LEU A 97 16.36 -32.02 7.59
CA LEU A 97 15.94 -31.06 8.62
C LEU A 97 16.78 -29.79 8.53
N ILE A 98 18.11 -29.90 8.46
CA ILE A 98 19.01 -28.75 8.34
C ILE A 98 18.70 -27.95 7.07
N SER A 99 18.54 -28.64 5.93
CA SER A 99 18.21 -27.99 4.66
C SER A 99 16.87 -27.26 4.74
N THR A 100 15.86 -27.89 5.35
CA THR A 100 14.52 -27.32 5.47
C THR A 100 14.54 -26.10 6.40
N THR A 101 15.24 -26.19 7.53
CA THR A 101 15.43 -25.08 8.47
C THR A 101 16.17 -23.91 7.82
N LEU A 102 17.26 -24.15 7.09
CA LEU A 102 18.00 -23.10 6.38
C LEU A 102 17.16 -22.46 5.26
N PHE A 103 16.42 -23.28 4.52
CA PHE A 103 15.55 -22.78 3.46
C PHE A 103 14.42 -21.90 4.03
N LEU A 104 13.78 -22.35 5.11
CA LEU A 104 12.74 -21.59 5.80
C LEU A 104 13.28 -20.30 6.41
N SER A 105 14.44 -20.36 7.08
CA SER A 105 15.04 -19.18 7.71
C SER A 105 15.40 -18.13 6.66
N LEU A 106 16.03 -18.54 5.55
CA LEU A 106 16.39 -17.62 4.48
C LEU A 106 15.14 -17.08 3.76
N SER A 107 14.13 -17.90 3.56
CA SER A 107 12.85 -17.48 2.97
C SER A 107 12.14 -16.45 3.85
N LEU A 108 12.13 -16.65 5.18
CA LEU A 108 11.54 -15.72 6.13
C LEU A 108 12.32 -14.40 6.19
N VAL A 109 13.65 -14.46 6.19
CA VAL A 109 14.50 -13.26 6.14
C VAL A 109 14.23 -12.49 4.84
N ARG A 110 14.12 -13.17 3.71
CA ARG A 110 13.82 -12.52 2.43
C ARG A 110 12.47 -11.81 2.44
N THR A 111 11.41 -12.46 2.95
CA THR A 111 10.09 -11.83 3.04
C THR A 111 10.07 -10.66 4.02
N HIS A 112 10.72 -10.81 5.17
CA HIS A 112 10.86 -9.75 6.15
C HIS A 112 11.58 -8.53 5.57
N LEU A 113 12.75 -8.72 4.95
CA LEU A 113 13.51 -7.63 4.33
C LEU A 113 12.74 -6.95 3.20
N SER A 114 12.04 -7.72 2.36
CA SER A 114 11.19 -7.17 1.31
C SER A 114 10.05 -6.32 1.87
N HIS A 115 9.43 -6.77 2.96
CA HIS A 115 8.35 -6.04 3.60
C HIS A 115 8.86 -4.78 4.31
N SER A 116 9.95 -4.87 5.07
CA SER A 116 10.58 -3.72 5.73
C SER A 116 11.00 -2.65 4.72
N LYS A 117 11.57 -3.05 3.57
CA LYS A 117 11.90 -2.13 2.48
C LYS A 117 10.67 -1.44 1.92
N SER A 118 9.62 -2.20 1.61
CA SER A 118 8.35 -1.65 1.11
C SER A 118 7.72 -0.66 2.08
N LEU A 119 7.76 -0.94 3.38
CA LEU A 119 7.28 -0.02 4.42
C LEU A 119 8.12 1.25 4.49
N ALA A 120 9.45 1.14 4.41
CA ALA A 120 10.33 2.29 4.40
C ALA A 120 10.04 3.21 3.20
N GLU A 121 9.91 2.65 1.99
CA GLU A 121 9.56 3.39 0.77
C GLU A 121 8.17 4.05 0.88
N SER A 122 7.20 3.34 1.45
CA SER A 122 5.84 3.88 1.67
C SER A 122 5.85 5.05 2.65
N ASN A 123 6.60 4.94 3.75
CA ASN A 123 6.73 6.01 4.74
C ASN A 123 7.41 7.25 4.16
N VAL A 124 8.45 7.08 3.35
CA VAL A 124 9.09 8.20 2.63
C VAL A 124 8.07 8.90 1.73
N LYS A 125 7.26 8.14 0.99
CA LYS A 125 6.24 8.70 0.12
C LYS A 125 5.12 9.41 0.89
N ILE A 126 4.72 8.87 2.05
CA ILE A 126 3.76 9.54 2.94
C ILE A 126 4.34 10.87 3.41
N ALA A 127 5.59 10.90 3.88
CA ALA A 127 6.24 12.12 4.33
C ALA A 127 6.34 13.18 3.21
N GLU A 128 6.62 12.76 1.99
CA GLU A 128 6.63 13.65 0.81
C GLU A 128 5.25 14.26 0.55
N LEU A 129 4.20 13.43 0.55
CA LEU A 129 2.82 13.89 0.33
C LEU A 129 2.31 14.77 1.47
N GLU A 130 2.69 14.46 2.70
CA GLU A 130 2.41 15.31 3.87
C GLU A 130 3.10 16.67 3.74
N ALA A 131 4.36 16.71 3.30
CA ALA A 131 5.06 17.95 3.03
C ALA A 131 4.34 18.78 1.96
N GLN A 132 3.92 18.17 0.84
CA GLN A 132 3.15 18.85 -0.21
C GLN A 132 1.81 19.39 0.31
N LEU A 133 1.09 18.61 1.13
CA LEU A 133 -0.15 19.05 1.77
C LEU A 133 0.08 20.24 2.69
N THR A 134 1.14 20.23 3.49
CA THR A 134 1.47 21.37 4.37
C THR A 134 1.80 22.61 3.56
N GLN A 135 2.56 22.47 2.47
CA GLN A 135 2.88 23.58 1.58
C GLN A 135 1.61 24.19 0.98
N MET A 136 0.72 23.36 0.41
CA MET A 136 -0.53 23.85 -0.18
C MET A 136 -1.42 24.55 0.86
N ARG A 137 -1.50 24.03 2.09
CA ARG A 137 -2.24 24.69 3.18
C ARG A 137 -1.65 26.03 3.56
N VAL A 138 -0.32 26.15 3.61
CA VAL A 138 0.38 27.41 3.88
C VAL A 138 0.11 28.43 2.77
N GLU A 139 0.16 28.00 1.51
CA GLU A 139 -0.14 28.86 0.35
C GLU A 139 -1.59 29.36 0.37
N GLN A 140 -2.56 28.48 0.61
CA GLN A 140 -3.97 28.86 0.76
C GLN A 140 -4.18 29.86 1.89
N LYS A 141 -3.59 29.61 3.07
CA LYS A 141 -3.67 30.53 4.21
C LYS A 141 -3.06 31.90 3.86
N LYS A 142 -1.95 31.91 3.13
CA LYS A 142 -1.30 33.16 2.67
C LYS A 142 -2.16 33.92 1.67
N GLN A 143 -2.86 33.23 0.77
CA GLN A 143 -3.80 33.86 -0.17
C GLN A 143 -4.97 34.51 0.57
N LEU A 144 -5.61 33.78 1.49
CA LEU A 144 -6.71 34.33 2.30
C LEU A 144 -6.27 35.57 3.11
N LEU A 145 -5.05 35.58 3.64
CA LEU A 145 -4.51 36.74 4.35
C LEU A 145 -4.28 37.94 3.42
N ARG A 146 -3.89 37.72 2.16
CA ARG A 146 -3.77 38.80 1.17
C ARG A 146 -5.13 39.39 0.83
N GLU A 147 -6.10 38.53 0.54
CA GLU A 147 -7.47 38.97 0.27
C GLU A 147 -8.07 39.73 1.46
N LYS A 148 -7.87 39.24 2.69
CA LYS A 148 -8.35 39.94 3.89
C LYS A 148 -7.73 41.33 4.02
N ARG A 149 -6.42 41.46 3.80
CA ARG A 149 -5.70 42.74 3.84
C ARG A 149 -6.19 43.70 2.75
N GLU A 150 -6.51 43.21 1.57
CA GLU A 150 -7.07 44.02 0.49
C GLU A 150 -8.47 44.53 0.85
N ARG A 151 -9.33 43.67 1.42
CA ARG A 151 -10.65 44.06 1.91
C ARG A 151 -10.58 45.12 3.02
N GLU A 152 -9.63 44.99 3.94
CA GLU A 152 -9.39 45.98 5.02
C GLU A 152 -9.00 47.36 4.48
N ARG A 153 -8.30 47.43 3.33
CA ARG A 153 -7.97 48.71 2.68
C ARG A 153 -9.13 49.33 1.91
N ILE A 154 -10.03 48.51 1.36
CA ILE A 154 -11.17 48.97 0.56
C ILE A 154 -12.35 49.39 1.46
N LEU A 155 -12.49 48.77 2.63
CA LEU A 155 -13.53 49.09 3.61
C LEU A 155 -13.71 50.60 3.89
N PRO A 156 -12.67 51.41 4.18
CA PRO A 156 -12.86 52.84 4.44
C PRO A 156 -13.46 53.59 3.24
N LEU A 157 -13.04 53.26 2.01
CA LEU A 157 -13.59 53.90 0.80
C LEU A 157 -15.06 53.55 0.58
N VAL A 158 -15.43 52.28 0.85
CA VAL A 158 -16.83 51.85 0.76
C VAL A 158 -17.66 52.50 1.84
N VAL A 159 -17.15 52.59 3.08
CA VAL A 159 -17.83 53.25 4.20
C VAL A 159 -18.05 54.74 3.88
N GLU A 160 -17.05 55.46 3.39
CA GLU A 160 -17.18 56.86 2.97
C GLU A 160 -18.25 57.02 1.88
N ARG A 161 -18.19 56.19 0.83
CA ARG A 161 -19.20 56.17 -0.25
C ARG A 161 -20.60 55.86 0.27
N VAL A 162 -20.75 54.98 1.26
CA VAL A 162 -22.03 54.64 1.88
C VAL A 162 -22.52 55.81 2.75
N LEU A 163 -21.68 56.40 3.59
CA LEU A 163 -22.05 57.56 4.43
C LEU A 163 -22.47 58.76 3.59
N GLN A 164 -21.76 59.01 2.49
CA GLN A 164 -22.08 60.08 1.54
C GLN A 164 -23.43 59.83 0.85
N ARG A 165 -23.78 58.57 0.61
CA ARG A 165 -25.04 58.18 -0.06
C ARG A 165 -26.22 58.04 0.89
N VAL A 166 -25.97 57.74 2.16
CA VAL A 166 -26.99 57.68 3.23
C VAL A 166 -27.29 59.10 3.77
N GLY A 167 -26.61 60.14 3.28
CA GLY A 167 -27.05 61.52 3.43
C GLY A 167 -26.74 62.15 4.79
N VAL A 168 -25.68 61.72 5.48
CA VAL A 168 -25.23 62.36 6.73
C VAL A 168 -24.12 63.40 6.49
N VAL A 169 -23.67 63.60 5.24
CA VAL A 169 -22.63 64.60 4.89
C VAL A 169 -23.10 65.54 3.77
N GLY A 170 -24.32 66.06 3.86
CA GLY A 170 -24.85 66.91 2.79
C GLY A 170 -26.01 67.80 3.22
N GLY A 171 -25.78 68.65 4.21
CA GLY A 171 -26.68 69.65 4.76
C GLY A 171 -26.27 69.80 6.21
N GLU A 172 -25.50 70.79 6.64
CA GLU A 172 -25.50 72.25 6.44
C GLU A 172 -24.03 72.68 6.78
N GLU A 173 -23.33 73.68 6.24
CA GLU A 173 -23.64 74.95 5.60
C GLU A 173 -22.39 75.42 4.83
N GLU A 174 -22.63 76.03 3.68
CA GLU A 174 -21.71 76.82 2.90
C GLU A 174 -21.79 78.29 3.37
N GLU A 175 -20.63 78.96 3.38
CA GLU A 175 -20.43 80.42 3.39
C GLU A 175 -20.68 81.26 4.65
N GLY A 176 -19.60 81.92 5.12
CA GLY A 176 -19.69 83.09 6.00
C GLY A 176 -18.35 83.62 6.51
N SER A 177 -17.85 84.69 5.86
CA SER A 177 -16.95 85.74 6.39
C SER A 177 -15.45 85.41 6.48
N GLU A 178 -14.63 85.90 5.53
CA GLU A 178 -14.00 87.24 5.50
C GLU A 178 -12.97 87.49 6.61
N GLU A 179 -11.72 87.63 6.14
CA GLU A 179 -10.67 88.58 6.55
C GLU A 179 -10.48 88.93 8.03
N GLY A 180 -9.28 88.65 8.56
CA GLY A 180 -8.79 89.33 9.75
C GLY A 180 -7.52 88.75 10.37
N GLN A 181 -6.39 89.42 10.07
CA GLN A 181 -5.27 89.73 10.98
C GLN A 181 -4.38 88.58 11.49
N GLU A 182 -3.07 88.65 11.22
CA GLU A 182 -1.99 89.04 12.18
C GLU A 182 -1.85 87.99 13.30
N GLU A 183 -0.72 87.47 13.75
CA GLU A 183 0.65 87.94 13.83
C GLU A 183 1.40 86.76 14.52
N ILE A 184 2.69 86.58 14.22
CA ILE A 184 3.74 86.14 15.16
C ILE A 184 3.56 84.77 15.88
N LYS A 185 4.38 83.78 15.47
CA LYS A 185 5.56 83.35 16.27
C LYS A 185 6.45 82.36 15.54
N GLU A 186 7.63 82.90 15.22
CA GLU A 186 8.88 82.20 14.96
C GLU A 186 9.19 81.11 16.00
N LEU A 187 9.58 79.94 15.47
CA LEU A 187 10.75 79.11 15.83
C LEU A 187 10.83 78.45 17.24
N PRO A 188 11.74 77.46 17.46
CA PRO A 188 12.55 76.66 16.52
C PRO A 188 12.48 75.13 16.73
N ARG A 189 12.99 74.43 15.72
CA ARG A 189 13.70 73.14 15.83
C ARG A 189 14.53 73.03 17.11
N LEU A 190 14.42 71.90 17.80
CA LEU A 190 15.55 71.29 18.49
C LEU A 190 15.65 69.80 18.14
N LEU A 191 16.90 69.39 18.04
CA LEU A 191 17.49 68.11 17.62
C LEU A 191 16.84 66.85 18.21
#